data_AF-A0AAV4CMU7-F1
#
_entry.id   AF-A0AAV4CMU7-F1
#
_cell.length_a   1.000
_cell.length_b   1.000
_cell.length_c   1.000
_cell.angle_alpha   90.00
_cell.angle_beta   90.00
_cell.angle_gamma   90.00
#
_symmetry.space_group_name_H-M   'P 1'
#
loop_
_entity.id
_entity.type
_entity.pdbx_description
1 polymer ?
#
loop_
_entity_poly.entity_id
_entity_poly.type
_entity_poly.pdbx_seq_one_letter_code
_entity_poly.pdbx_strand_id
1 'polypeptide(L)'
;MKRERKKREEEEEEVEEEVEGELGVDEETEEEEIMFVCVCVCLSMRERFQTYTRHMPKNITRKLISDAFMVWSEHTPLSFTEVRHNKADINILFASKYHSDGYPFDGQGMVLGHAFFPGKGKGGDTHFDEDEQWRENATVGVDLFMVAAHEFGHALGLAHSGNPSALMYPWYMGFEGRFRLPEDDYRGIVNLYGTGEKNRHLPDKKVALIPDTDDPRGHNPNYDVPPEEPKPKDKDDKPPDPCKSTLDAVTVLRKEIFLFIGKWFWRMDERRKISQPVLIHQFWNGLPKTVDHIDALFEQPDGKIIMFSGNRYWMYNANYLTKDSPPEGRPITDFNIPDDVKKIDAAFVWGYNMRTYLVSGDMYWKMDERNSFVEYDYPRDMGTWKGVPVPLDAAYRDFSGKTYFFQGSRYWEFYDLRMRVRRGSKIVSWRWLNCPKEAQKVELIDEDPPYLNKMDIASKSAADVGMAAGHKASEGKAEKDRSDKDSAVQSRNISLVMLTTVLLTHVYNWLHNNMGDFNLS
;
A
#
# COMPACT_ATOMS: atom_id res chain seq x y z
N MET A 1 54.39 -65.38 27.71
CA MET A 1 53.68 -66.60 27.24
C MET A 1 52.29 -66.57 27.84
N LYS A 2 51.17 -66.83 27.14
CA LYS A 2 50.85 -66.91 25.69
C LYS A 2 49.48 -66.21 25.58
N ARG A 3 49.27 -65.29 24.63
CA ARG A 3 48.74 -65.55 23.28
C ARG A 3 47.45 -66.39 23.25
N GLU A 4 46.51 -65.85 22.47
CA GLU A 4 45.35 -66.50 21.83
C GLU A 4 44.05 -66.66 22.64
N ARG A 5 42.94 -66.31 21.94
CA ARG A 5 41.54 -66.15 22.39
C ARG A 5 41.37 -64.95 23.36
N LYS A 6 40.57 -63.93 23.04
CA LYS A 6 39.45 -63.86 22.08
C LYS A 6 39.48 -62.52 21.32
N LYS A 7 39.90 -62.57 20.05
CA LYS A 7 39.32 -61.78 18.94
C LYS A 7 37.91 -62.34 18.66
N ARG A 8 37.07 -61.54 17.97
CA ARG A 8 35.60 -61.60 17.88
C ARG A 8 34.92 -60.95 19.09
N GLU A 9 34.01 -59.99 18.95
CA GLU A 9 33.42 -59.34 17.75
C GLU A 9 33.44 -57.81 17.95
N GLU A 10 33.97 -57.03 16.99
CA GLU A 10 33.89 -55.54 16.95
C GLU A 10 34.46 -55.03 15.59
N GLU A 11 33.76 -55.29 14.50
CA GLU A 11 33.94 -54.73 13.15
C GLU A 11 32.74 -55.21 12.28
N GLU A 12 32.32 -54.40 11.29
CA GLU A 12 31.17 -54.61 10.37
C GLU A 12 29.75 -54.39 10.94
N GLU A 13 29.18 -53.19 10.74
CA GLU A 13 27.92 -53.07 9.96
C GLU A 13 27.79 -51.66 9.33
N GLU A 14 27.31 -51.60 8.09
CA GLU A 14 27.20 -50.43 7.22
C GLU A 14 25.74 -50.31 6.70
N VAL A 15 25.24 -49.06 6.58
CA VAL A 15 24.39 -48.58 5.45
C VAL A 15 22.88 -48.99 5.36
N GLU A 16 22.05 -48.02 4.92
CA GLU A 16 20.67 -48.12 4.35
C GLU A 16 19.51 -48.62 5.28
N GLU A 17 18.23 -48.29 5.11
CA GLU A 17 17.46 -47.16 4.49
C GLU A 17 15.96 -47.32 4.90
N GLU A 18 15.16 -46.24 4.96
CA GLU A 18 13.66 -46.25 4.86
C GLU A 18 12.83 -47.01 5.97
N VAL A 19 11.53 -46.81 6.32
CA VAL A 19 10.33 -46.07 5.83
C VAL A 19 9.46 -45.56 7.04
N GLU A 20 8.71 -44.46 6.81
CA GLU A 20 7.53 -43.83 7.49
C GLU A 20 6.77 -44.39 8.73
N GLY A 21 6.17 -43.46 9.50
CA GLY A 21 5.04 -43.64 10.44
C GLY A 21 5.38 -43.38 11.92
N GLU A 22 4.66 -42.59 12.73
CA GLU A 22 3.31 -41.99 12.65
C GLU A 22 3.25 -40.52 13.14
N LEU A 23 2.09 -39.89 12.94
CA LEU A 23 1.77 -38.49 13.23
C LEU A 23 1.56 -38.18 14.73
N GLY A 24 2.16 -37.09 15.20
CA GLY A 24 1.74 -36.36 16.40
C GLY A 24 1.70 -34.86 16.08
N VAL A 25 0.50 -34.31 15.91
CA VAL A 25 0.29 -32.88 15.67
C VAL A 25 -0.14 -32.23 16.99
N ASP A 26 0.78 -31.51 17.62
CA ASP A 26 0.45 -30.54 18.66
C ASP A 26 0.63 -29.13 18.09
N GLU A 27 -0.38 -28.28 18.32
CA GLU A 27 -0.37 -26.87 17.93
C GLU A 27 0.58 -26.08 18.84
N GLU A 28 1.75 -25.71 18.35
CA GLU A 28 2.55 -24.64 18.97
C GLU A 28 2.79 -23.48 18.01
N THR A 29 2.69 -22.28 18.58
CA THR A 29 2.69 -21.00 17.88
C THR A 29 4.08 -20.61 17.41
N GLU A 30 4.34 -20.63 16.10
CA GLU A 30 5.44 -19.87 15.53
C GLU A 30 5.09 -18.38 15.58
N GLU A 31 5.47 -17.75 16.70
CA GLU A 31 5.76 -16.32 16.69
C GLU A 31 6.89 -16.09 15.67
N GLU A 32 6.61 -15.41 14.55
CA GLU A 32 7.68 -14.94 13.67
C GLU A 32 8.54 -13.94 14.45
N GLU A 33 9.63 -14.43 15.05
CA GLU A 33 10.73 -13.60 15.51
C GLU A 33 11.20 -12.76 14.32
N ILE A 34 10.76 -11.50 14.30
CA ILE A 34 11.40 -10.45 13.50
C ILE A 34 12.77 -10.23 14.15
N MET A 35 13.72 -11.11 13.82
CA MET A 35 15.12 -10.86 14.04
C MET A 35 15.42 -9.48 13.47
N PHE A 36 16.12 -8.66 14.26
CA PHE A 36 17.09 -7.75 13.69
C PHE A 36 18.11 -8.63 12.97
N VAL A 37 17.84 -8.95 11.70
CA VAL A 37 18.76 -9.70 10.85
C VAL A 37 19.95 -8.78 10.62
N CYS A 38 20.95 -8.92 11.48
CA CYS A 38 22.33 -8.62 11.14
C CYS A 38 22.57 -9.29 9.78
N VAL A 39 22.66 -8.48 8.72
CA VAL A 39 22.55 -9.01 7.36
C VAL A 39 23.71 -9.96 7.15
N CYS A 40 23.42 -11.26 7.13
CA CYS A 40 24.42 -12.29 6.93
C CYS A 40 24.71 -12.37 5.42
N VAL A 41 25.29 -11.29 4.90
CA VAL A 41 25.44 -11.07 3.46
C VAL A 41 26.45 -12.07 2.91
N CYS A 42 26.00 -12.92 2.01
CA CYS A 42 26.92 -13.52 1.07
C CYS A 42 27.39 -12.42 0.11
N LEU A 43 28.62 -11.91 0.31
CA LEU A 43 29.21 -10.86 -0.54
C LEU A 43 29.46 -11.34 -1.99
N SER A 44 29.20 -12.61 -2.27
CA SER A 44 29.12 -13.19 -3.62
C SER A 44 27.74 -13.81 -3.81
N MET A 45 26.89 -13.11 -4.56
CA MET A 45 25.54 -13.53 -4.91
C MET A 45 25.55 -14.19 -6.29
N ARG A 46 24.66 -15.15 -6.52
CA ARG A 46 24.51 -15.83 -7.82
C ARG A 46 23.17 -15.48 -8.43
N GLU A 47 23.19 -14.81 -9.57
CA GLU A 47 22.00 -14.50 -10.36
C GLU A 47 21.69 -15.60 -11.38
N ARG A 48 20.42 -15.76 -11.76
CA ARG A 48 20.02 -16.68 -12.82
C ARG A 48 18.84 -16.16 -13.63
N PHE A 49 19.01 -16.12 -14.95
CA PHE A 49 17.88 -16.00 -15.87
C PHE A 49 16.99 -17.25 -15.87
N GLN A 50 15.71 -17.07 -15.58
CA GLN A 50 14.67 -18.06 -15.82
C GLN A 50 14.14 -17.94 -17.26
N THR A 51 13.88 -16.71 -17.71
CA THR A 51 13.46 -16.37 -19.07
C THR A 51 14.27 -15.18 -19.61
N TYR A 52 13.97 -14.76 -20.85
CA TYR A 52 14.56 -13.60 -21.51
C TYR A 52 13.48 -12.87 -22.28
N THR A 53 13.55 -11.54 -22.37
CA THR A 53 12.62 -10.77 -23.20
C THR A 53 12.74 -11.12 -24.68
N ARG A 54 11.59 -11.09 -25.39
CA ARG A 54 11.46 -11.21 -26.84
C ARG A 54 11.85 -9.94 -27.60
N HIS A 55 11.91 -8.81 -26.90
CA HIS A 55 12.12 -7.49 -27.51
C HIS A 55 13.59 -7.19 -27.85
N MET A 56 14.54 -7.93 -27.26
CA MET A 56 15.97 -7.78 -27.52
C MET A 56 16.71 -9.13 -27.60
N PRO A 57 17.84 -9.22 -28.32
CA PRO A 57 18.67 -10.42 -28.34
C PRO A 57 19.22 -10.78 -26.95
N LYS A 58 19.22 -12.07 -26.60
CA LYS A 58 19.64 -12.56 -25.26
C LYS A 58 21.01 -12.07 -24.81
N ASN A 59 21.97 -11.88 -25.71
CA ASN A 59 23.29 -11.35 -25.38
C ASN A 59 23.24 -9.86 -24.96
N ILE A 60 22.35 -9.06 -25.54
CA ILE A 60 22.10 -7.67 -25.14
C ILE A 60 21.39 -7.65 -23.77
N THR A 61 20.33 -8.45 -23.60
CA THR A 61 19.64 -8.59 -22.30
C THR A 61 20.60 -8.97 -21.18
N ARG A 62 21.47 -9.98 -21.40
CA ARG A 62 22.50 -10.40 -20.43
C ARG A 62 23.48 -9.28 -20.11
N LYS A 63 23.92 -8.53 -21.11
CA LYS A 63 24.82 -7.38 -20.93
C LYS A 63 24.17 -6.30 -20.07
N LEU A 64 22.96 -5.85 -20.40
CA LEU A 64 22.28 -4.76 -19.67
C LEU A 64 22.01 -5.14 -18.20
N ILE A 65 21.62 -6.38 -17.93
CA ILE A 65 21.46 -6.91 -16.58
C ILE A 65 22.80 -6.98 -15.83
N SER A 66 23.88 -7.43 -16.49
CA SER A 66 25.22 -7.43 -15.90
C SER A 66 25.72 -6.02 -15.60
N ASP A 67 25.45 -5.05 -16.48
CA ASP A 67 25.78 -3.64 -16.28
C ASP A 67 24.96 -3.06 -15.11
N ALA A 68 23.70 -3.47 -14.95
CA ALA A 68 22.84 -3.06 -13.83
C ALA A 68 23.31 -3.60 -12.47
N PHE A 69 23.84 -4.83 -12.39
CA PHE A 69 24.54 -5.32 -11.19
C PHE A 69 25.88 -4.61 -10.94
N MET A 70 26.55 -4.15 -12.01
CA MET A 70 27.81 -3.41 -11.90
C MET A 70 27.62 -2.08 -11.16
N VAL A 71 26.48 -1.39 -11.36
CA VAL A 71 26.09 -0.17 -10.63
C VAL A 71 26.24 -0.32 -9.10
N TRP A 72 25.84 -1.46 -8.55
CA TRP A 72 25.89 -1.71 -7.10
C TRP A 72 27.23 -2.28 -6.63
N SER A 73 27.84 -3.17 -7.42
CA SER A 73 29.13 -3.80 -7.08
C SER A 73 30.36 -2.89 -7.25
N GLU A 74 30.29 -1.81 -8.02
CA GLU A 74 31.39 -0.82 -8.11
C GLU A 74 31.61 -0.05 -6.80
N HIS A 75 30.56 0.13 -6.00
CA HIS A 75 30.61 0.93 -4.77
C HIS A 75 30.69 0.11 -3.48
N THR A 76 30.37 -1.18 -3.54
CA THR A 76 30.27 -2.10 -2.38
C THR A 76 31.28 -3.25 -2.46
N PRO A 77 31.40 -4.11 -1.44
CA PRO A 77 32.13 -5.38 -1.54
C PRO A 77 31.35 -6.49 -2.26
N LEU A 78 30.15 -6.21 -2.80
CA LEU A 78 29.31 -7.20 -3.46
C LEU A 78 29.92 -7.67 -4.78
N SER A 79 29.67 -8.92 -5.11
CA SER A 79 29.99 -9.54 -6.39
C SER A 79 28.82 -10.39 -6.86
N PHE A 80 28.59 -10.40 -8.16
CA PHE A 80 27.52 -11.12 -8.84
C PHE A 80 28.15 -12.13 -9.80
N THR A 81 27.55 -13.29 -10.00
CA THR A 81 28.05 -14.37 -10.86
C THR A 81 26.89 -15.23 -11.39
N GLU A 82 26.60 -15.06 -12.68
CA GLU A 82 25.51 -15.78 -13.33
C GLU A 82 25.71 -17.30 -13.30
N VAL A 83 24.71 -18.01 -12.76
CA VAL A 83 24.67 -19.47 -12.70
C VAL A 83 23.55 -20.05 -13.56
N ARG A 84 23.76 -21.27 -14.05
CA ARG A 84 22.78 -22.02 -14.86
C ARG A 84 21.96 -23.04 -14.06
N HIS A 85 22.31 -23.27 -12.80
CA HIS A 85 21.66 -24.24 -11.91
C HIS A 85 20.64 -23.59 -10.97
N ASN A 86 19.78 -24.40 -10.34
CA ASN A 86 18.69 -23.96 -9.46
C ASN A 86 19.12 -23.33 -8.11
N LYS A 87 20.40 -23.33 -7.77
CA LYS A 87 20.93 -22.62 -6.60
C LYS A 87 21.40 -21.21 -6.99
N ALA A 88 20.44 -20.30 -7.13
CA ALA A 88 20.66 -18.87 -7.34
C ALA A 88 20.09 -18.10 -6.14
N ASP A 89 20.71 -16.96 -5.83
CA ASP A 89 20.30 -16.04 -4.76
C ASP A 89 19.39 -14.91 -5.32
N ILE A 90 19.44 -14.66 -6.63
CA ILE A 90 18.53 -13.76 -7.37
C ILE A 90 18.07 -14.45 -8.66
N ASN A 91 16.79 -14.79 -8.79
CA ASN A 91 16.22 -15.20 -10.08
C ASN A 91 15.72 -13.99 -10.88
N ILE A 92 15.97 -14.00 -12.18
CA ILE A 92 15.54 -12.97 -13.14
C ILE A 92 14.49 -13.56 -14.06
N LEU A 93 13.27 -13.01 -14.02
CA LEU A 93 12.13 -13.47 -14.79
C LEU A 93 11.56 -12.33 -15.64
N PHE A 94 11.45 -12.55 -16.95
CA PHE A 94 10.57 -11.78 -17.83
C PHE A 94 9.25 -12.56 -17.98
N ALA A 95 8.14 -11.96 -17.56
CA ALA A 95 6.82 -12.58 -17.63
C ALA A 95 5.73 -11.53 -17.86
N SER A 96 4.60 -11.92 -18.45
CA SER A 96 3.44 -11.05 -18.68
C SER A 96 2.35 -11.37 -17.64
N LYS A 97 1.74 -10.32 -17.10
CA LYS A 97 0.54 -10.40 -16.24
C LYS A 97 0.75 -11.32 -15.03
N TYR A 98 -0.11 -12.32 -14.81
CA TYR A 98 0.00 -13.23 -13.68
C TYR A 98 1.10 -14.26 -13.89
N HIS A 99 2.12 -14.21 -13.04
CA HIS A 99 3.33 -15.04 -13.13
C HIS A 99 3.64 -15.78 -11.82
N SER A 100 2.60 -16.31 -11.18
CA SER A 100 2.68 -17.29 -10.08
C SER A 100 3.29 -16.81 -8.75
N ASP A 101 3.50 -15.51 -8.56
CA ASP A 101 4.04 -14.96 -7.31
C ASP A 101 3.03 -14.25 -6.40
N GLY A 102 1.85 -13.90 -6.93
CA GLY A 102 0.80 -13.14 -6.25
C GLY A 102 0.70 -11.67 -6.68
N TYR A 103 1.65 -11.19 -7.48
CA TYR A 103 1.80 -9.79 -7.90
C TYR A 103 1.72 -9.71 -9.44
N PRO A 104 0.53 -9.86 -10.05
CA PRO A 104 0.41 -9.78 -11.50
C PRO A 104 0.80 -8.39 -12.02
N PHE A 105 1.51 -8.36 -13.15
CA PHE A 105 1.72 -7.14 -13.93
C PHE A 105 0.45 -6.68 -14.65
N ASP A 106 0.40 -5.42 -15.08
CA ASP A 106 -0.73 -4.81 -15.76
C ASP A 106 -0.67 -4.89 -17.29
N GLY A 107 0.48 -5.23 -17.86
CA GLY A 107 0.77 -5.07 -19.28
C GLY A 107 1.53 -3.76 -19.54
N GLN A 108 1.74 -3.41 -20.82
CA GLN A 108 2.52 -2.22 -21.20
C GLN A 108 2.03 -0.94 -20.51
N GLY A 109 2.80 -0.41 -19.57
CA GLY A 109 2.51 0.79 -18.81
C GLY A 109 3.14 0.83 -17.42
N MET A 110 2.37 0.42 -16.41
CA MET A 110 2.50 0.99 -15.07
C MET A 110 3.53 0.32 -14.19
N VAL A 111 3.64 -1.00 -14.25
CA VAL A 111 4.56 -1.82 -13.46
C VAL A 111 5.61 -2.42 -14.39
N LEU A 112 6.68 -1.66 -14.60
CA LEU A 112 7.80 -2.08 -15.46
C LEU A 112 8.50 -3.34 -14.93
N GLY A 113 8.52 -3.49 -13.60
CA GLY A 113 9.05 -4.65 -12.90
C GLY A 113 8.72 -4.57 -11.41
N HIS A 114 9.16 -5.59 -10.68
CA HIS A 114 9.26 -5.57 -9.23
C HIS A 114 10.34 -6.55 -8.76
N ALA A 115 10.98 -6.28 -7.62
CA ALA A 115 11.81 -7.25 -6.92
C ALA A 115 11.40 -7.46 -5.47
N PHE A 116 11.65 -8.67 -4.97
CA PHE A 116 11.50 -9.00 -3.56
C PHE A 116 12.76 -8.61 -2.79
N PHE A 117 12.60 -8.02 -1.61
CA PHE A 117 13.69 -7.73 -0.69
C PHE A 117 14.51 -8.99 -0.31
N PRO A 118 15.79 -8.85 0.10
CA PRO A 118 16.64 -9.99 0.48
C PRO A 118 15.98 -10.93 1.50
N GLY A 119 16.03 -12.24 1.26
CA GLY A 119 15.39 -13.22 2.13
C GLY A 119 15.54 -14.66 1.65
N LYS A 120 14.86 -15.59 2.31
CA LYS A 120 14.75 -16.99 1.86
C LYS A 120 13.66 -17.14 0.80
N GLY A 121 13.72 -18.21 0.01
CA GLY A 121 12.69 -18.52 -0.98
C GLY A 121 12.76 -17.57 -2.18
N LYS A 122 11.79 -16.65 -2.27
CA LYS A 122 11.71 -15.62 -3.34
C LYS A 122 12.51 -14.35 -3.04
N GLY A 123 13.08 -14.21 -1.84
CA GLY A 123 13.79 -12.98 -1.47
C GLY A 123 15.01 -12.72 -2.37
N GLY A 124 15.07 -11.55 -2.98
CA GLY A 124 16.03 -11.21 -4.03
C GLY A 124 15.52 -11.43 -5.47
N ASP A 125 14.50 -12.27 -5.69
CA ASP A 125 13.97 -12.51 -7.04
C ASP A 125 13.42 -11.22 -7.67
N THR A 126 13.73 -11.02 -8.94
CA THR A 126 13.46 -9.79 -9.71
C THR A 126 12.71 -10.13 -10.99
N HIS A 127 11.52 -9.56 -11.14
CA HIS A 127 10.62 -9.79 -12.26
C HIS A 127 10.46 -8.52 -13.10
N PHE A 128 10.36 -8.68 -14.42
CA PHE A 128 10.17 -7.61 -15.41
C PHE A 128 8.94 -7.91 -16.26
N ASP A 129 8.08 -6.92 -16.53
CA ASP A 129 6.90 -7.15 -17.37
C ASP A 129 7.32 -7.35 -18.84
N GLU A 130 7.01 -8.51 -19.38
CA GLU A 130 7.32 -8.90 -20.76
C GLU A 130 6.36 -8.29 -21.80
N ASP A 131 5.31 -7.60 -21.36
CA ASP A 131 4.49 -6.74 -22.22
C ASP A 131 5.11 -5.34 -22.43
N GLU A 132 6.17 -4.96 -21.70
CA GLU A 132 6.90 -3.71 -21.93
C GLU A 132 7.79 -3.72 -23.18
N GLN A 133 7.87 -2.57 -23.86
CA GLN A 133 8.77 -2.39 -25.01
C GLN A 133 10.21 -2.10 -24.58
N TRP A 134 10.87 -3.09 -23.99
CA TRP A 134 12.27 -3.05 -23.55
C TRP A 134 13.24 -2.64 -24.65
N ARG A 135 14.11 -1.66 -24.36
CA ARG A 135 15.12 -1.11 -25.27
C ARG A 135 16.47 -0.89 -24.56
N GLU A 136 17.52 -0.73 -25.36
CA GLU A 136 18.87 -0.32 -24.94
C GLU A 136 19.08 1.17 -25.27
N ASN A 137 19.64 1.94 -24.33
CA ASN A 137 19.90 3.39 -24.45
C ASN A 137 18.66 4.18 -24.89
N ALA A 138 17.52 3.91 -24.25
CA ALA A 138 16.24 4.46 -24.65
C ALA A 138 16.06 5.91 -24.18
N THR A 139 16.31 6.88 -25.08
CA THR A 139 15.88 8.28 -24.87
C THR A 139 14.35 8.44 -24.99
N VAL A 140 13.68 7.47 -25.63
CA VAL A 140 12.21 7.36 -25.71
C VAL A 140 11.80 5.89 -25.64
N GLY A 141 11.04 5.54 -24.60
CA GLY A 141 10.62 4.17 -24.28
C GLY A 141 11.09 3.75 -22.90
N VAL A 142 11.11 2.44 -22.64
CA VAL A 142 11.57 1.87 -21.36
C VAL A 142 12.96 1.27 -21.53
N ASP A 143 13.96 1.86 -20.87
CA ASP A 143 15.32 1.35 -20.86
C ASP A 143 15.48 0.22 -19.83
N LEU A 144 15.87 -0.96 -20.30
CA LEU A 144 16.00 -2.15 -19.44
C LEU A 144 17.13 -2.03 -18.42
N PHE A 145 18.25 -1.36 -18.74
CA PHE A 145 19.36 -1.20 -17.80
C PHE A 145 18.93 -0.34 -16.60
N MET A 146 18.21 0.76 -16.86
CA MET A 146 17.73 1.65 -15.81
C MET A 146 16.71 0.98 -14.88
N VAL A 147 15.72 0.27 -15.43
CA VAL A 147 14.74 -0.45 -14.60
C VAL A 147 15.41 -1.59 -13.84
N ALA A 148 16.28 -2.38 -14.49
CA ALA A 148 17.01 -3.44 -13.79
C ALA A 148 17.90 -2.90 -12.67
N ALA A 149 18.57 -1.76 -12.85
CA ALA A 149 19.38 -1.15 -11.81
C ALA A 149 18.52 -0.74 -10.60
N HIS A 150 17.32 -0.19 -10.85
CA HIS A 150 16.33 0.11 -9.81
C HIS A 150 15.87 -1.15 -9.07
N GLU A 151 15.36 -2.15 -9.78
CA GLU A 151 14.85 -3.38 -9.16
C GLU A 151 15.93 -4.15 -8.38
N PHE A 152 17.18 -4.14 -8.86
CA PHE A 152 18.29 -4.74 -8.10
C PHE A 152 18.62 -3.96 -6.82
N GLY A 153 18.31 -2.67 -6.74
CA GLY A 153 18.37 -1.96 -5.46
C GLY A 153 17.37 -2.52 -4.44
N HIS A 154 16.15 -2.85 -4.87
CA HIS A 154 15.16 -3.56 -4.03
C HIS A 154 15.62 -4.97 -3.65
N ALA A 155 16.13 -5.75 -4.62
CA ALA A 155 16.72 -7.07 -4.37
C ALA A 155 17.91 -7.03 -3.38
N LEU A 156 18.56 -5.87 -3.24
CA LEU A 156 19.65 -5.58 -2.30
C LEU A 156 19.19 -4.81 -1.04
N GLY A 157 17.90 -4.69 -0.76
CA GLY A 157 17.41 -4.14 0.51
C GLY A 157 17.14 -2.63 0.54
N LEU A 158 17.33 -1.91 -0.57
CA LEU A 158 16.98 -0.49 -0.66
C LEU A 158 15.48 -0.32 -0.89
N ALA A 159 14.84 0.50 -0.06
CA ALA A 159 13.46 0.94 -0.32
C ALA A 159 13.45 2.13 -1.31
N HIS A 160 12.27 2.47 -1.83
CA HIS A 160 12.07 3.65 -2.66
C HIS A 160 12.58 4.94 -1.98
N SER A 161 13.33 5.75 -2.72
CA SER A 161 13.71 7.09 -2.30
C SER A 161 12.57 8.10 -2.51
N GLY A 162 12.57 9.15 -1.70
CA GLY A 162 11.75 10.35 -1.91
C GLY A 162 12.42 11.40 -2.82
N ASN A 163 13.69 11.22 -3.17
CA ASN A 163 14.46 12.14 -4.00
C ASN A 163 14.23 11.86 -5.50
N PRO A 164 13.65 12.79 -6.29
CA PRO A 164 13.40 12.57 -7.72
C PRO A 164 14.66 12.40 -8.60
N SER A 165 15.85 12.67 -8.05
CA SER A 165 17.13 12.45 -8.73
C SER A 165 17.84 11.15 -8.30
N ALA A 166 17.22 10.33 -7.45
CA ALA A 166 17.73 9.02 -7.06
C ALA A 166 17.37 7.94 -8.09
N LEU A 167 18.22 6.93 -8.24
CA LEU A 167 17.89 5.73 -9.02
C LEU A 167 16.70 4.99 -8.40
N MET A 168 16.66 4.87 -7.07
CA MET A 168 15.57 4.26 -6.31
C MET A 168 14.30 5.13 -6.24
N TYR A 169 14.17 6.18 -7.06
CA TYR A 169 12.92 6.92 -7.17
C TYR A 169 11.85 6.05 -7.88
N PRO A 170 10.64 5.87 -7.31
CA PRO A 170 9.60 4.92 -7.79
C PRO A 170 9.03 5.17 -9.19
N TRP A 171 9.51 6.19 -9.91
CA TRP A 171 8.97 6.58 -11.21
C TRP A 171 10.09 6.62 -12.23
N TYR A 172 9.93 5.88 -13.31
CA TYR A 172 10.84 5.90 -14.42
C TYR A 172 10.79 7.28 -15.12
N MET A 173 11.84 8.08 -14.92
CA MET A 173 11.95 9.45 -15.43
C MET A 173 12.62 9.53 -16.82
N GLY A 174 12.94 8.39 -17.44
CA GLY A 174 13.86 8.32 -18.56
C GLY A 174 15.33 8.50 -18.14
N PHE A 175 16.26 8.32 -19.07
CA PHE A 175 17.68 8.58 -18.82
C PHE A 175 18.41 9.06 -20.08
N GLU A 176 19.28 10.05 -19.94
CA GLU A 176 20.13 10.57 -21.01
C GLU A 176 21.60 10.67 -20.57
N GLY A 177 22.52 10.22 -21.43
CA GLY A 177 23.96 10.38 -21.24
C GLY A 177 24.67 9.16 -20.65
N ARG A 178 25.60 9.38 -19.70
CA ARG A 178 26.38 8.31 -19.04
C ARG A 178 25.92 8.17 -17.60
N PHE A 179 25.41 6.99 -17.24
CA PHE A 179 24.90 6.72 -15.91
C PHE A 179 25.99 6.87 -14.84
N ARG A 180 25.60 7.40 -13.69
CA ARG A 180 26.36 7.46 -12.44
C ARG A 180 25.36 7.23 -11.32
N LEU A 181 25.69 6.35 -10.37
CA LEU A 181 24.85 6.12 -9.21
C LEU A 181 24.65 7.44 -8.45
N PRO A 182 23.41 7.93 -8.26
CA PRO A 182 23.19 9.16 -7.52
C PRO A 182 23.60 9.00 -6.06
N GLU A 183 23.98 10.13 -5.46
CA GLU A 183 24.56 10.18 -4.12
C GLU A 183 23.61 9.66 -3.01
N ASP A 184 22.30 9.74 -3.23
CA ASP A 184 21.30 9.20 -2.29
C ASP A 184 21.35 7.66 -2.25
N ASP A 185 21.38 7.04 -3.42
CA ASP A 185 21.46 5.59 -3.60
C ASP A 185 22.83 5.04 -3.17
N TYR A 186 23.90 5.79 -3.46
CA TYR A 186 25.26 5.48 -2.98
C TYR A 186 25.31 5.39 -1.44
N ARG A 187 24.75 6.38 -0.74
CA ARG A 187 24.67 6.34 0.73
C ARG A 187 23.81 5.18 1.21
N GLY A 188 22.67 4.94 0.57
CA GLY A 188 21.78 3.82 0.87
C GLY A 188 22.53 2.48 0.83
N ILE A 189 23.17 2.17 -0.30
CA ILE A 189 23.82 0.87 -0.49
C ILE A 189 25.07 0.70 0.37
N VAL A 190 25.88 1.76 0.54
CA VAL A 190 27.06 1.72 1.41
C VAL A 190 26.69 1.60 2.89
N ASN A 191 25.54 2.13 3.32
CA ASN A 191 25.05 1.93 4.68
C ASN A 191 24.61 0.48 4.97
N LEU A 192 24.22 -0.29 3.93
CA LEU A 192 23.87 -1.72 4.06
C LEU A 192 25.10 -2.64 3.96
N TYR A 193 26.02 -2.36 3.04
CA TYR A 193 27.08 -3.31 2.64
C TYR A 193 28.51 -2.81 2.89
N GLY A 194 28.69 -1.56 3.31
CA GLY A 194 29.99 -0.89 3.39
C GLY A 194 30.57 -0.52 2.02
N THR A 195 31.77 0.05 2.03
CA THR A 195 32.51 0.39 0.81
C THR A 195 33.38 -0.77 0.33
N GLY A 196 33.40 -1.01 -0.99
CA GLY A 196 34.29 -2.00 -1.60
C GLY A 196 35.78 -1.66 -1.40
N GLU A 197 36.65 -2.68 -1.36
CA GLU A 197 38.09 -2.49 -1.06
C GLU A 197 38.81 -1.55 -2.03
N LYS A 198 38.32 -1.41 -3.27
CA LYS A 198 38.82 -0.44 -4.27
C LYS A 198 38.77 1.01 -3.76
N ASN A 199 37.90 1.33 -2.80
CA ASN A 199 37.77 2.66 -2.19
C ASN A 199 38.45 2.80 -0.81
N ARG A 200 39.04 1.72 -0.23
CA ARG A 200 39.70 1.76 1.10
C ARG A 200 40.99 2.60 1.16
N HIS A 201 41.46 3.14 0.04
CA HIS A 201 42.70 3.93 -0.06
C HIS A 201 42.48 5.45 -0.25
N LEU A 202 41.25 5.94 -0.14
CA LEU A 202 41.01 7.39 0.00
C LEU A 202 41.00 7.75 1.50
N PRO A 203 42.05 8.41 2.03
CA PRO A 203 42.04 8.86 3.41
C PRO A 203 41.00 9.97 3.59
N ASP A 204 40.37 10.03 4.77
CA ASP A 204 39.37 11.04 5.15
C ASP A 204 39.85 12.47 4.86
N LYS A 205 39.47 12.99 3.70
CA LYS A 205 39.48 14.42 3.39
C LYS A 205 38.04 14.86 3.31
N LYS A 206 37.68 15.79 4.21
CA LYS A 206 36.51 16.65 4.05
C LYS A 206 36.49 17.15 2.61
N VAL A 207 35.42 16.86 1.89
CA VAL A 207 35.26 17.28 0.49
C VAL A 207 35.15 18.81 0.46
N ALA A 208 36.29 19.45 0.22
CA ALA A 208 36.33 20.87 -0.10
C ALA A 208 35.82 21.04 -1.54
N LEU A 209 34.85 21.93 -1.72
CA LEU A 209 34.38 22.34 -3.05
C LEU A 209 35.56 22.96 -3.80
N ILE A 210 35.99 22.30 -4.89
CA ILE A 210 36.98 22.85 -5.82
C ILE A 210 36.20 23.64 -6.88
N PRO A 211 36.52 24.91 -7.15
CA PRO A 211 35.92 25.65 -8.27
C PRO A 211 36.21 24.97 -9.60
N ASP A 212 35.22 24.93 -10.48
CA ASP A 212 35.34 24.32 -11.80
C ASP A 212 36.13 25.25 -12.75
N THR A 213 37.45 25.07 -12.77
CA THR A 213 38.37 25.71 -13.72
C THR A 213 39.34 24.66 -14.25
N ASP A 214 38.91 23.89 -15.26
CA ASP A 214 39.70 23.43 -16.43
C ASP A 214 38.99 22.26 -17.17
N ASP A 215 37.92 22.49 -17.96
CA ASP A 215 37.58 21.60 -19.10
C ASP A 215 38.25 22.13 -20.38
N PRO A 216 39.21 21.41 -20.98
CA PRO A 216 39.95 21.88 -22.16
C PRO A 216 39.18 21.84 -23.49
N ARG A 217 37.84 21.71 -23.50
CA ARG A 217 37.04 21.60 -24.73
C ARG A 217 36.18 22.84 -24.94
N GLY A 218 36.68 23.69 -25.84
CA GLY A 218 36.19 25.04 -26.08
C GLY A 218 34.71 25.14 -26.47
N HIS A 219 34.11 26.27 -26.08
CA HIS A 219 32.73 26.63 -26.34
C HIS A 219 32.30 26.52 -27.80
N ASN A 220 31.06 26.09 -28.00
CA ASN A 220 30.18 26.71 -28.98
C ASN A 220 29.09 27.47 -28.21
N PRO A 221 29.11 28.82 -28.15
CA PRO A 221 28.19 29.60 -27.33
C PRO A 221 26.92 29.93 -28.13
N ASN A 222 25.86 29.12 -27.98
CA ASN A 222 24.51 29.59 -28.33
C ASN A 222 23.39 28.85 -27.59
N TYR A 223 23.36 28.99 -26.26
CA TYR A 223 22.13 28.85 -25.47
C TYR A 223 22.11 29.96 -24.43
N ASP A 224 21.62 31.13 -24.83
CA ASP A 224 21.15 32.16 -23.91
C ASP A 224 19.88 31.68 -23.22
N VAL A 225 20.04 30.75 -22.27
CA VAL A 225 19.09 30.56 -21.18
C VAL A 225 19.68 31.31 -19.99
N PRO A 226 19.14 32.48 -19.60
CA PRO A 226 19.59 33.17 -18.40
C PRO A 226 19.54 32.20 -17.22
N PRO A 227 20.54 32.20 -16.31
CA PRO A 227 20.47 31.39 -15.10
C PRO A 227 19.16 31.72 -14.37
N GLU A 228 18.29 30.72 -14.17
CA GLU A 228 17.07 30.93 -13.38
C GLU A 228 17.53 31.40 -11.99
N GLU A 229 17.20 32.64 -11.63
CA GLU A 229 17.70 33.25 -10.40
C GLU A 229 17.42 32.33 -9.20
N PRO A 230 18.34 32.19 -8.24
CA PRO A 230 18.13 31.34 -7.07
C PRO A 230 16.86 31.81 -6.35
N LYS A 231 15.80 31.00 -6.48
CA LYS A 231 14.44 31.35 -6.10
C LYS A 231 14.41 31.95 -4.69
N PRO A 232 13.68 33.05 -4.46
CA PRO A 232 13.43 33.54 -3.11
C PRO A 232 12.94 32.37 -2.28
N LYS A 233 13.65 32.05 -1.20
CA LYS A 233 13.18 31.04 -0.25
C LYS A 233 11.90 31.57 0.37
N ASP A 234 10.77 31.03 -0.05
CA ASP A 234 9.51 31.33 0.58
C ASP A 234 9.60 30.88 2.04
N LYS A 235 9.10 31.72 2.96
CA LYS A 235 9.36 31.52 4.39
C LYS A 235 8.46 30.44 4.99
N ASP A 236 7.45 30.01 4.24
CA ASP A 236 6.42 29.06 4.62
C ASP A 236 6.51 27.72 3.82
N ASP A 237 7.73 27.26 3.57
CA ASP A 237 8.06 25.95 2.96
C ASP A 237 8.34 24.83 3.97
N LYS A 238 7.63 24.83 5.11
CA LYS A 238 7.62 23.67 6.02
C LYS A 238 6.44 22.74 5.71
N PRO A 239 6.65 21.42 5.62
CA PRO A 239 5.55 20.46 5.51
C PRO A 239 4.72 20.47 6.80
N PRO A 240 3.38 20.40 6.71
CA PRO A 240 2.52 20.27 7.88
C PRO A 240 2.73 18.92 8.58
N ASP A 241 2.32 18.83 9.84
CA ASP A 241 2.43 17.61 10.65
C ASP A 241 1.18 16.74 10.43
N PRO A 242 1.28 15.54 9.82
CA PRO A 242 0.12 14.66 9.61
C PRO A 242 -0.56 14.24 10.91
N CYS A 243 0.16 14.25 12.04
CA CYS A 243 -0.40 13.90 13.35
C CYS A 243 -1.30 14.99 13.95
N LYS A 244 -1.32 16.19 13.36
CA LYS A 244 -2.09 17.37 13.84
C LYS A 244 -3.02 17.96 12.79
N SER A 245 -2.80 17.66 11.52
CA SER A 245 -3.55 18.24 10.41
C SER A 245 -4.78 17.39 10.05
N THR A 246 -5.74 18.01 9.37
CA THR A 246 -6.76 17.29 8.59
C THR A 246 -6.15 16.74 7.29
N LEU A 247 -6.87 15.83 6.61
CA LEU A 247 -6.44 15.25 5.34
C LEU A 247 -7.35 15.78 4.24
N ASP A 248 -6.79 16.38 3.19
CA ASP A 248 -7.55 16.96 2.08
C ASP A 248 -7.99 15.88 1.07
N ALA A 249 -7.21 14.81 0.96
CA ALA A 249 -7.56 13.60 0.23
C ALA A 249 -6.80 12.38 0.77
N VAL A 250 -7.44 11.21 0.68
CA VAL A 250 -6.81 9.90 0.92
C VAL A 250 -7.22 8.98 -0.20
N THR A 251 -6.27 8.30 -0.83
CA THR A 251 -6.56 7.37 -1.93
C THR A 251 -5.56 6.21 -1.95
N VAL A 252 -5.83 5.18 -2.74
CA VAL A 252 -4.86 4.11 -3.04
C VAL A 252 -4.48 4.22 -4.50
N LEU A 253 -3.18 4.35 -4.77
CA LEU A 253 -2.62 4.35 -6.12
C LEU A 253 -1.55 3.27 -6.15
N ARG A 254 -1.63 2.34 -7.12
CA ARG A 254 -0.58 1.32 -7.35
C ARG A 254 -0.09 0.57 -6.08
N LYS A 255 -1.03 0.24 -5.19
CA LYS A 255 -0.82 -0.45 -3.89
C LYS A 255 -0.15 0.37 -2.77
N GLU A 256 0.08 1.68 -2.94
CA GLU A 256 0.44 2.58 -1.83
C GLU A 256 -0.76 3.47 -1.44
N ILE A 257 -0.89 3.82 -0.15
CA ILE A 257 -1.87 4.81 0.31
C ILE A 257 -1.25 6.20 0.18
N PHE A 258 -1.92 7.13 -0.51
CA PHE A 258 -1.51 8.53 -0.62
C PHE A 258 -2.37 9.41 0.29
N LEU A 259 -1.74 10.37 0.95
CA LEU A 259 -2.34 11.31 1.89
C LEU A 259 -1.98 12.74 1.50
N PHE A 260 -2.94 13.60 1.23
CA PHE A 260 -2.73 14.98 0.80
C PHE A 260 -3.07 15.96 1.92
N ILE A 261 -2.23 16.99 2.10
CA ILE A 261 -2.40 18.08 3.09
C ILE A 261 -1.79 19.36 2.50
N GLY A 262 -2.62 20.24 1.97
CA GLY A 262 -2.25 21.40 1.18
C GLY A 262 -1.32 21.03 0.02
N LYS A 263 -0.25 21.81 -0.15
CA LYS A 263 0.76 21.61 -1.22
C LYS A 263 1.64 20.36 -1.04
N TRP A 264 1.37 19.52 -0.05
CA TRP A 264 2.18 18.37 0.33
C TRP A 264 1.39 17.06 0.29
N PHE A 265 2.09 15.96 0.05
CA PHE A 265 1.55 14.63 0.26
C PHE A 265 2.58 13.68 0.87
N TRP A 266 2.06 12.59 1.43
CA TRP A 266 2.82 11.46 1.96
C TRP A 266 2.34 10.18 1.31
N ARG A 267 3.21 9.18 1.29
CA ARG A 267 2.86 7.79 0.97
C ARG A 267 2.90 6.97 2.25
N MET A 268 2.04 5.97 2.34
CA MET A 268 1.94 5.05 3.46
C MET A 268 1.84 3.62 2.94
N ASP A 269 2.70 2.75 3.48
CA ASP A 269 2.72 1.32 3.15
C ASP A 269 1.59 0.54 3.88
N GLU A 270 1.45 -0.74 3.55
CA GLU A 270 0.46 -1.63 4.19
C GLU A 270 0.67 -1.77 5.72
N ARG A 271 1.90 -1.54 6.21
CA ARG A 271 2.28 -1.55 7.63
C ARG A 271 2.00 -0.22 8.34
N ARG A 272 1.42 0.75 7.62
CA ARG A 272 1.12 2.12 8.06
C ARG A 272 2.35 2.97 8.38
N LYS A 273 3.51 2.66 7.80
CA LYS A 273 4.70 3.50 7.88
C LYS A 273 4.56 4.63 6.87
N ILE A 274 4.66 5.86 7.35
CA ILE A 274 4.54 7.08 6.54
C ILE A 274 5.92 7.46 5.97
N SER A 275 5.95 7.89 4.70
CA SER A 275 7.15 8.37 4.00
C SER A 275 7.64 9.73 4.50
N GLN A 276 8.69 10.25 3.88
CA GLN A 276 8.95 11.70 3.92
C GLN A 276 7.89 12.47 3.11
N PRO A 277 7.61 13.74 3.44
CA PRO A 277 6.71 14.60 2.68
C PRO A 277 7.28 14.93 1.29
N VAL A 278 6.40 15.07 0.31
CA VAL A 278 6.73 15.48 -1.06
C VAL A 278 5.79 16.60 -1.51
N LEU A 279 6.30 17.61 -2.20
CA LEU A 279 5.47 18.69 -2.78
C LEU A 279 4.67 18.17 -3.98
N ILE A 280 3.40 18.56 -4.10
CA ILE A 280 2.56 18.14 -5.24
C ILE A 280 3.16 18.58 -6.59
N HIS A 281 3.68 19.81 -6.69
CA HIS A 281 4.35 20.30 -7.91
C HIS A 281 5.72 19.69 -8.20
N GLN A 282 6.37 19.06 -7.22
CA GLN A 282 7.65 18.37 -7.41
C GLN A 282 7.44 16.97 -8.03
N PHE A 283 6.27 16.38 -7.80
CA PHE A 283 5.96 15.01 -8.19
C PHE A 283 5.07 14.95 -9.44
N TRP A 284 3.98 15.72 -9.45
CA TRP A 284 2.96 15.72 -10.51
C TRP A 284 3.38 16.64 -11.65
N ASN A 285 4.13 16.10 -12.62
CA ASN A 285 4.69 16.85 -13.73
C ASN A 285 3.60 17.54 -14.54
N GLY A 286 3.67 18.86 -14.65
CA GLY A 286 2.69 19.68 -15.38
C GLY A 286 1.50 20.17 -14.54
N LEU A 287 1.43 19.83 -13.23
CA LEU A 287 0.40 20.40 -12.34
C LEU A 287 0.57 21.93 -12.25
N PRO A 288 -0.47 22.75 -12.54
CA PRO A 288 -0.34 24.21 -12.51
C PRO A 288 0.02 24.72 -11.12
N LYS A 289 0.92 25.71 -11.05
CA LYS A 289 1.33 26.38 -9.80
C LYS A 289 0.18 27.09 -9.04
N THR A 290 -1.01 27.16 -9.64
CA THR A 290 -2.24 27.69 -9.02
C THR A 290 -3.03 26.64 -8.25
N VAL A 291 -2.67 25.35 -8.36
CA VAL A 291 -3.29 24.24 -7.62
C VAL A 291 -2.47 23.98 -6.38
N ASP A 292 -2.91 24.51 -5.23
CA ASP A 292 -2.19 24.44 -3.96
C ASP A 292 -2.66 23.30 -3.03
N HIS A 293 -3.70 22.54 -3.42
CA HIS A 293 -4.24 21.37 -2.73
C HIS A 293 -4.96 20.44 -3.72
N ILE A 294 -5.18 19.18 -3.31
CA ILE A 294 -5.91 18.16 -4.08
C ILE A 294 -7.14 17.73 -3.26
N ASP A 295 -8.35 17.87 -3.80
CA ASP A 295 -9.58 17.48 -3.09
C ASP A 295 -9.87 15.97 -3.20
N ALA A 296 -9.61 15.36 -4.36
CA ALA A 296 -9.95 13.95 -4.59
C ALA A 296 -9.14 13.33 -5.73
N LEU A 297 -8.88 12.02 -5.67
CA LEU A 297 -8.24 11.28 -6.77
C LEU A 297 -8.74 9.84 -6.86
N PHE A 298 -8.87 9.32 -8.08
CA PHE A 298 -9.10 7.89 -8.34
C PHE A 298 -8.32 7.38 -9.55
N GLU A 299 -8.14 6.06 -9.60
CA GLU A 299 -7.51 5.34 -10.73
C GLU A 299 -8.59 4.79 -11.68
N GLN A 300 -8.45 5.04 -12.99
CA GLN A 300 -9.26 4.43 -14.04
C GLN A 300 -8.79 2.99 -14.32
N PRO A 301 -9.64 2.11 -14.90
CA PRO A 301 -9.24 0.73 -15.22
C PRO A 301 -8.10 0.60 -16.24
N ASP A 302 -7.75 1.68 -16.95
CA ASP A 302 -6.60 1.76 -17.86
C ASP A 302 -5.36 2.39 -17.22
N GLY A 303 -5.35 2.54 -15.89
CA GLY A 303 -4.21 3.04 -15.13
C GLY A 303 -4.06 4.56 -15.07
N LYS A 304 -4.95 5.32 -15.73
CA LYS A 304 -4.93 6.78 -15.64
C LYS A 304 -5.40 7.25 -14.27
N ILE A 305 -4.72 8.23 -13.71
CA ILE A 305 -5.07 8.86 -12.43
C ILE A 305 -5.85 10.13 -12.73
N ILE A 306 -7.09 10.19 -12.25
CA ILE A 306 -7.94 11.38 -12.30
C ILE A 306 -7.77 12.13 -10.99
N MET A 307 -7.32 13.38 -11.07
CA MET A 307 -7.03 14.24 -9.93
C MET A 307 -7.93 15.48 -9.98
N PHE A 308 -8.64 15.77 -8.89
CA PHE A 308 -9.57 16.91 -8.76
C PHE A 308 -8.99 18.01 -7.85
N SER A 309 -9.22 19.26 -8.24
CA SER A 309 -9.06 20.43 -7.38
C SER A 309 -10.07 21.49 -7.83
N GLY A 310 -10.96 21.89 -6.92
CA GLY A 310 -12.13 22.72 -7.26
C GLY A 310 -13.02 22.06 -8.32
N ASN A 311 -13.53 22.87 -9.26
CA ASN A 311 -14.34 22.40 -10.39
C ASN A 311 -13.50 21.96 -11.60
N ARG A 312 -12.25 21.58 -11.37
CA ARG A 312 -11.30 21.14 -12.39
C ARG A 312 -10.74 19.76 -12.07
N TYR A 313 -10.37 19.05 -13.12
CA TYR A 313 -9.60 17.82 -13.01
C TYR A 313 -8.47 17.75 -14.04
N TRP A 314 -7.47 16.95 -13.70
CA TRP A 314 -6.31 16.65 -14.53
C TRP A 314 -6.17 15.13 -14.69
N MET A 315 -5.74 14.69 -15.87
CA MET A 315 -5.55 13.28 -16.20
C MET A 315 -4.06 12.97 -16.28
N TYR A 316 -3.58 12.09 -15.41
CA TYR A 316 -2.19 11.65 -15.34
C TYR A 316 -2.04 10.21 -15.85
N ASN A 317 -0.94 9.95 -16.57
CA ASN A 317 -0.41 8.60 -16.69
C ASN A 317 0.87 8.58 -15.83
N ALA A 318 0.95 7.65 -14.89
CA ALA A 318 1.96 7.69 -13.85
C ALA A 318 1.95 9.07 -13.15
N ASN A 319 3.10 9.74 -13.07
CA ASN A 319 3.26 11.09 -12.54
C ASN A 319 3.32 12.18 -13.64
N TYR A 320 2.99 11.85 -14.90
CA TYR A 320 3.02 12.79 -16.04
C TYR A 320 1.62 13.18 -16.51
N LEU A 321 1.38 14.49 -16.65
CA LEU A 321 0.15 15.01 -17.22
C LEU A 321 -0.02 14.49 -18.66
N THR A 322 -1.17 13.88 -18.95
CA THR A 322 -1.47 13.34 -20.28
C THR A 322 -1.69 14.46 -21.30
N LYS A 323 -1.39 14.18 -22.58
CA LYS A 323 -1.56 15.15 -23.68
C LYS A 323 -3.00 15.64 -23.85
N ASP A 324 -3.98 14.84 -23.44
CA ASP A 324 -5.41 15.17 -23.52
C ASP A 324 -5.88 16.05 -22.35
N SER A 325 -5.03 16.29 -21.34
CA SER A 325 -5.31 17.15 -20.20
C SER A 325 -4.62 18.51 -20.38
N PRO A 326 -5.37 19.61 -20.63
CA PRO A 326 -4.79 20.93 -20.74
C PRO A 326 -4.25 21.42 -19.39
N PRO A 327 -3.28 22.36 -19.36
CA PRO A 327 -2.75 22.90 -18.12
C PRO A 327 -3.84 23.48 -17.21
N GLU A 328 -4.79 24.26 -17.73
CA GLU A 328 -5.89 24.86 -16.98
C GLU A 328 -6.91 23.87 -16.39
N GLY A 329 -6.74 22.56 -16.65
CA GLY A 329 -7.62 21.49 -16.20
C GLY A 329 -8.91 21.40 -17.01
N ARG A 330 -9.49 20.19 -17.03
CA ARG A 330 -10.81 19.93 -17.63
C ARG A 330 -11.92 20.23 -16.61
N PRO A 331 -13.11 20.68 -17.04
CA PRO A 331 -14.22 20.90 -16.12
C PRO A 331 -14.82 19.58 -15.66
N ILE A 332 -15.21 19.46 -14.39
CA ILE A 332 -15.84 18.22 -13.86
C ILE A 332 -17.14 17.82 -14.57
N THR A 333 -17.73 18.74 -15.34
CA THR A 333 -18.88 18.48 -16.23
C THR A 333 -18.60 17.44 -17.30
N ASP A 334 -17.34 17.20 -17.69
CA ASP A 334 -16.96 16.13 -18.65
C ASP A 334 -17.38 14.73 -18.13
N PHE A 335 -17.57 14.56 -16.81
CA PHE A 335 -18.07 13.33 -16.19
C PHE A 335 -19.61 13.22 -16.13
N ASN A 336 -20.36 14.12 -16.78
CA ASN A 336 -21.82 14.33 -16.61
C ASN A 336 -22.24 14.81 -15.20
N ILE A 337 -21.34 15.49 -14.48
CA ILE A 337 -21.66 16.13 -13.20
C ILE A 337 -22.24 17.54 -13.47
N PRO A 338 -23.34 17.96 -12.81
CA PRO A 338 -23.91 19.31 -12.94
C PRO A 338 -22.92 20.45 -12.65
N ASP A 339 -23.13 21.63 -13.26
CA ASP A 339 -22.23 22.80 -13.18
C ASP A 339 -22.43 23.66 -11.92
N ASP A 340 -23.49 23.41 -11.16
CA ASP A 340 -23.70 23.94 -9.82
C ASP A 340 -22.76 23.28 -8.78
N VAL A 341 -22.32 22.03 -9.00
CA VAL A 341 -21.28 21.36 -8.20
C VAL A 341 -19.95 22.10 -8.32
N LYS A 342 -19.36 22.47 -7.17
CA LYS A 342 -18.15 23.33 -7.12
C LYS A 342 -16.84 22.59 -6.89
N LYS A 343 -16.88 21.40 -6.29
CA LYS A 343 -15.72 20.49 -6.15
C LYS A 343 -16.17 19.06 -5.85
N ILE A 344 -15.25 18.11 -5.95
CA ILE A 344 -15.44 16.72 -5.53
C ILE A 344 -14.71 16.55 -4.20
N ASP A 345 -15.43 16.37 -3.10
CA ASP A 345 -14.90 16.29 -1.73
C ASP A 345 -14.23 14.94 -1.41
N ALA A 346 -14.62 13.87 -2.10
CA ALA A 346 -13.97 12.57 -1.97
C ALA A 346 -14.20 11.72 -3.22
N ALA A 347 -13.21 10.88 -3.55
CA ALA A 347 -13.34 9.82 -4.55
C ALA A 347 -12.83 8.50 -3.96
N PHE A 348 -13.63 7.44 -4.02
CA PHE A 348 -13.27 6.15 -3.42
C PHE A 348 -13.86 4.95 -4.16
N VAL A 349 -13.16 3.82 -4.13
CA VAL A 349 -13.70 2.53 -4.57
C VAL A 349 -14.48 1.90 -3.41
N TRP A 350 -15.74 1.53 -3.58
CA TRP A 350 -16.53 0.93 -2.50
C TRP A 350 -16.23 -0.57 -2.31
N GLY A 351 -15.98 -0.97 -1.06
CA GLY A 351 -15.66 -2.34 -0.66
C GLY A 351 -16.68 -3.43 -1.02
N TYR A 352 -17.96 -3.10 -1.24
CA TYR A 352 -18.98 -4.10 -1.56
C TYR A 352 -18.99 -4.54 -3.04
N ASN A 353 -18.89 -3.58 -3.96
CA ASN A 353 -19.12 -3.82 -5.39
C ASN A 353 -17.95 -3.37 -6.29
N MET A 354 -16.85 -2.90 -5.70
CA MET A 354 -15.64 -2.48 -6.41
C MET A 354 -15.84 -1.33 -7.41
N ARG A 355 -16.93 -0.55 -7.28
CA ARG A 355 -17.19 0.63 -8.12
C ARG A 355 -16.60 1.88 -7.50
N THR A 356 -16.19 2.84 -8.34
CA THR A 356 -15.77 4.16 -7.90
C THR A 356 -16.98 5.04 -7.62
N TYR A 357 -16.91 5.81 -6.55
CA TYR A 357 -17.91 6.77 -6.10
C TYR A 357 -17.26 8.13 -5.88
N LEU A 358 -17.96 9.19 -6.28
CA LEU A 358 -17.59 10.58 -6.06
C LEU A 358 -18.57 11.21 -5.09
N VAL A 359 -18.11 12.06 -4.19
CA VAL A 359 -18.94 12.77 -3.19
C VAL A 359 -18.74 14.27 -3.32
N SER A 360 -19.81 15.05 -3.14
CA SER A 360 -19.77 16.51 -3.02
C SER A 360 -20.88 16.96 -2.08
N GLY A 361 -20.54 17.63 -0.99
CA GLY A 361 -21.47 18.03 0.06
C GLY A 361 -22.19 16.84 0.69
N ASP A 362 -23.51 16.84 0.56
CA ASP A 362 -24.43 15.79 1.01
C ASP A 362 -24.84 14.82 -0.11
N MET A 363 -24.28 14.95 -1.31
CA MET A 363 -24.62 14.15 -2.48
C MET A 363 -23.45 13.27 -2.94
N TYR A 364 -23.77 12.12 -3.55
CA TYR A 364 -22.80 11.23 -4.17
C TYR A 364 -23.24 10.72 -5.53
N TRP A 365 -22.26 10.36 -6.34
CA TRP A 365 -22.39 9.77 -7.67
C TRP A 365 -21.66 8.43 -7.70
N LYS A 366 -22.13 7.51 -8.55
CA LYS A 366 -21.43 6.28 -8.90
C LYS A 366 -20.89 6.41 -10.31
N MET A 367 -19.65 6.00 -10.50
CA MET A 367 -19.02 5.91 -11.81
C MET A 367 -19.48 4.68 -12.60
N ASP A 368 -19.47 4.80 -13.93
CA ASP A 368 -19.70 3.68 -14.84
C ASP A 368 -18.58 2.63 -14.79
N GLU A 369 -18.70 1.58 -15.61
CA GLU A 369 -17.73 0.49 -15.70
C GLU A 369 -16.31 0.91 -16.05
N ARG A 370 -16.14 2.02 -16.77
CA ARG A 370 -14.84 2.51 -17.23
C ARG A 370 -14.32 3.70 -16.42
N ASN A 371 -15.00 4.08 -15.33
CA ASN A 371 -14.76 5.32 -14.60
C ASN A 371 -14.62 6.56 -15.52
N SER A 372 -15.41 6.59 -16.60
CA SER A 372 -15.42 7.61 -17.64
C SER A 372 -16.54 8.65 -17.45
N PHE A 373 -17.66 8.28 -16.82
CA PHE A 373 -18.78 9.17 -16.52
C PHE A 373 -19.58 8.67 -15.31
N VAL A 374 -20.39 9.54 -14.71
CA VAL A 374 -21.36 9.14 -13.67
C VAL A 374 -22.57 8.44 -14.29
N GLU A 375 -23.13 7.46 -13.60
CA GLU A 375 -24.35 6.77 -14.04
C GLU A 375 -25.57 7.70 -13.97
N TYR A 376 -26.52 7.56 -14.92
CA TYR A 376 -27.69 8.45 -15.08
C TYR A 376 -28.63 8.52 -13.86
N ASP A 377 -28.60 7.52 -12.97
CA ASP A 377 -29.45 7.39 -11.78
C ASP A 377 -28.92 8.16 -10.55
N TYR A 378 -28.09 9.19 -10.77
CA TYR A 378 -27.36 9.98 -9.78
C TYR A 378 -27.45 11.49 -10.07
N PRO A 379 -27.27 12.38 -9.06
CA PRO A 379 -26.79 12.12 -7.70
C PRO A 379 -27.80 11.43 -6.77
N ARG A 380 -27.28 10.93 -5.64
CA ARG A 380 -28.06 10.38 -4.52
C ARG A 380 -27.60 10.95 -3.19
N ASP A 381 -28.50 10.96 -2.21
CA ASP A 381 -28.30 11.48 -0.85
C ASP A 381 -27.35 10.59 -0.02
N MET A 382 -26.35 11.22 0.61
CA MET A 382 -25.32 10.57 1.42
C MET A 382 -25.86 9.86 2.68
N GLY A 383 -27.08 10.15 3.13
CA GLY A 383 -27.80 9.40 4.16
C GLY A 383 -28.03 7.92 3.81
N THR A 384 -27.86 7.54 2.53
CA THR A 384 -27.71 6.14 2.11
C THR A 384 -26.54 5.43 2.82
N TRP A 385 -25.45 6.15 3.07
CA TRP A 385 -24.25 5.71 3.78
C TRP A 385 -24.41 5.92 5.30
N LYS A 386 -25.33 5.18 5.93
CA LYS A 386 -25.86 5.53 7.26
C LYS A 386 -24.79 5.75 8.34
N GLY A 387 -24.76 6.98 8.87
CA GLY A 387 -23.86 7.40 9.96
C GLY A 387 -22.48 7.87 9.50
N VAL A 388 -22.22 7.92 8.20
CA VAL A 388 -21.11 8.68 7.60
C VAL A 388 -21.46 10.17 7.71
N PRO A 389 -20.53 11.04 8.12
CA PRO A 389 -20.78 12.48 8.20
C PRO A 389 -20.70 13.14 6.82
N VAL A 390 -21.23 14.36 6.72
CA VAL A 390 -21.12 15.22 5.54
C VAL A 390 -20.80 16.67 5.97
N PRO A 391 -20.07 17.46 5.15
CA PRO A 391 -19.27 17.02 4.01
C PRO A 391 -18.13 16.08 4.45
N LEU A 392 -17.53 15.36 3.51
CA LEU A 392 -16.33 14.57 3.77
C LEU A 392 -15.08 15.40 3.46
N ASP A 393 -13.95 15.01 4.06
CA ASP A 393 -12.64 15.48 3.60
C ASP A 393 -11.94 14.39 2.77
N ALA A 394 -12.20 13.11 3.07
CA ALA A 394 -11.68 12.00 2.28
C ALA A 394 -12.47 10.70 2.47
N ALA A 395 -12.30 9.77 1.53
CA ALA A 395 -12.74 8.39 1.67
C ALA A 395 -11.80 7.47 0.90
N TYR A 396 -11.55 6.26 1.41
CA TYR A 396 -10.79 5.24 0.67
C TYR A 396 -11.19 3.82 1.08
N ARG A 397 -10.74 2.84 0.32
CA ARG A 397 -10.85 1.42 0.64
C ARG A 397 -9.47 0.85 0.92
N ASP A 398 -9.29 0.20 2.06
CA ASP A 398 -8.02 -0.44 2.41
C ASP A 398 -7.79 -1.74 1.62
N PHE A 399 -6.58 -2.28 1.75
CA PHE A 399 -6.17 -3.54 1.10
C PHE A 399 -7.01 -4.75 1.55
N SER A 400 -7.68 -4.69 2.70
CA SER A 400 -8.64 -5.71 3.16
C SER A 400 -10.03 -5.59 2.52
N GLY A 401 -10.24 -4.56 1.70
CA GLY A 401 -11.51 -4.27 1.05
C GLY A 401 -12.51 -3.49 1.92
N LYS A 402 -12.12 -2.97 3.09
CA LYS A 402 -13.03 -2.19 3.95
C LYS A 402 -13.00 -0.72 3.57
N THR A 403 -14.17 -0.08 3.55
CA THR A 403 -14.32 1.36 3.28
C THR A 403 -14.17 2.20 4.55
N TYR A 404 -13.44 3.32 4.44
CA TYR A 404 -13.23 4.30 5.51
C TYR A 404 -13.58 5.70 5.01
N PHE A 405 -14.20 6.50 5.89
CA PHE A 405 -14.59 7.88 5.64
C PHE A 405 -13.92 8.81 6.65
N PHE A 406 -13.53 10.02 6.24
CA PHE A 406 -12.76 10.98 7.01
C PHE A 406 -13.45 12.34 7.03
N GLN A 407 -13.44 12.97 8.21
CA GLN A 407 -13.92 14.34 8.43
C GLN A 407 -13.22 14.91 9.68
N GLY A 408 -12.57 16.05 9.53
CA GLY A 408 -11.70 16.67 10.51
C GLY A 408 -10.63 15.72 11.04
N SER A 409 -10.41 15.74 12.35
CA SER A 409 -9.47 14.85 13.04
C SER A 409 -9.97 13.41 13.21
N ARG A 410 -11.06 13.01 12.52
CA ARG A 410 -11.79 11.76 12.78
C ARG A 410 -12.04 10.92 11.53
N TYR A 411 -12.19 9.62 11.74
CA TYR A 411 -12.56 8.65 10.70
C TYR A 411 -13.62 7.65 11.17
N TRP A 412 -14.35 7.08 10.21
CA TRP A 412 -15.45 6.15 10.40
C TRP A 412 -15.16 4.86 9.62
N GLU A 413 -15.19 3.71 10.29
CA GLU A 413 -15.15 2.39 9.64
C GLU A 413 -16.55 2.00 9.18
N PHE A 414 -16.72 1.80 7.88
CA PHE A 414 -17.99 1.38 7.31
C PHE A 414 -18.21 -0.14 7.46
N TYR A 415 -19.48 -0.55 7.44
CA TYR A 415 -19.89 -1.94 7.28
C TYR A 415 -20.64 -2.06 5.96
N ASP A 416 -19.88 -2.38 4.91
CA ASP A 416 -20.34 -2.39 3.53
C ASP A 416 -21.61 -3.27 3.35
N LEU A 417 -21.60 -4.50 3.87
CA LEU A 417 -22.75 -5.42 3.84
C LEU A 417 -24.00 -4.93 4.61
N ARG A 418 -23.89 -3.93 5.48
CA ARG A 418 -25.02 -3.39 6.27
C ARG A 418 -25.34 -1.93 5.98
N MET A 419 -24.68 -1.31 4.98
CA MET A 419 -24.84 0.09 4.60
C MET A 419 -24.87 1.05 5.80
N ARG A 420 -23.94 0.86 6.74
CA ARG A 420 -23.83 1.71 7.94
C ARG A 420 -22.44 1.66 8.56
N VAL A 421 -22.09 2.71 9.30
CA VAL A 421 -20.90 2.74 10.16
C VAL A 421 -20.91 1.63 11.23
N ARG A 422 -19.77 0.98 11.47
CA ARG A 422 -19.63 -0.15 12.43
C ARG A 422 -19.77 0.26 13.89
N ARG A 423 -19.08 1.35 14.27
CA ARG A 423 -18.96 1.93 15.62
C ARG A 423 -18.68 3.43 15.45
N GLY A 424 -18.94 4.22 16.50
CA GLY A 424 -18.66 5.67 16.50
C GLY A 424 -17.22 6.02 16.09
N SER A 425 -17.05 7.29 15.68
CA SER A 425 -15.84 7.80 15.05
C SER A 425 -14.58 7.66 15.90
N LYS A 426 -13.47 7.38 15.23
CA LYS A 426 -12.12 7.21 15.79
C LYS A 426 -11.24 8.40 15.41
N ILE A 427 -10.17 8.65 16.14
CA ILE A 427 -9.25 9.78 15.87
C ILE A 427 -8.19 9.36 14.86
N VAL A 428 -7.97 10.15 13.81
CA VAL A 428 -7.03 9.85 12.71
C VAL A 428 -5.61 9.67 13.23
N SER A 429 -5.06 10.66 13.95
CA SER A 429 -3.65 10.69 14.33
C SER A 429 -3.16 9.42 15.05
N TRP A 430 -3.77 9.01 16.15
CA TRP A 430 -3.26 7.88 16.94
C TRP A 430 -3.89 6.51 16.62
N ARG A 431 -5.08 6.44 16.00
CA ARG A 431 -5.72 5.15 15.61
C ARG A 431 -5.51 4.78 14.15
N TRP A 432 -5.18 5.74 13.29
CA TRP A 432 -4.97 5.51 11.86
C TRP A 432 -3.50 5.72 11.49
N LEU A 433 -2.93 6.91 11.76
CA LEU A 433 -1.51 7.22 11.48
C LEU A 433 -0.51 6.67 12.52
N ASN A 434 -0.98 5.99 13.57
CA ASN A 434 -0.15 5.46 14.67
C ASN A 434 0.76 6.50 15.38
N CYS A 435 0.38 7.78 15.37
CA CYS A 435 1.15 8.85 15.99
C CYS A 435 1.34 8.66 17.52
N PRO A 436 2.47 9.11 18.09
CA PRO A 436 2.70 9.10 19.53
C PRO A 436 1.61 9.89 20.29
N LYS A 437 1.17 9.35 21.44
CA LYS A 437 0.12 9.97 22.27
C LYS A 437 0.47 11.36 22.81
N GLU A 438 1.75 11.72 22.79
CA GLU A 438 2.27 13.01 23.28
C GLU A 438 1.93 14.19 22.35
N ALA A 439 1.57 13.93 21.08
CA ALA A 439 1.30 14.97 20.07
C ALA A 439 0.07 15.85 20.36
N GLN A 440 -0.80 15.47 21.30
CA GLN A 440 -2.08 16.15 21.58
C GLN A 440 -2.07 17.11 22.79
N LYS A 441 -0.95 17.26 23.51
CA LYS A 441 -0.93 17.97 24.81
C LYS A 441 -0.97 19.51 24.73
N VAL A 442 -1.24 20.08 23.56
CA VAL A 442 -1.11 21.53 23.27
C VAL A 442 -2.43 22.20 22.81
N GLU A 443 -3.44 21.43 22.40
CA GLU A 443 -4.73 21.96 21.91
C GLU A 443 -5.94 21.46 22.71
N LEU A 444 -5.85 21.61 24.03
CA LEU A 444 -7.01 21.62 24.93
C LEU A 444 -6.89 22.85 25.84
N ILE A 445 -7.25 24.01 25.29
CA ILE A 445 -7.47 25.24 26.05
C ILE A 445 -8.96 25.58 25.92
N ASP A 446 -9.68 25.33 27.02
CA ASP A 446 -10.94 25.93 27.45
C ASP A 446 -12.07 26.12 26.41
N GLU A 447 -12.91 25.09 26.24
CA GLU A 447 -14.38 25.25 26.22
C GLU A 447 -15.09 24.05 26.86
N ASP A 448 -15.21 24.08 28.20
CA ASP A 448 -16.21 23.31 28.97
C ASP A 448 -17.06 24.30 29.78
N PRO A 449 -18.37 24.50 29.48
CA PRO A 449 -19.22 25.37 30.27
C PRO A 449 -19.53 24.76 31.66
N PRO A 450 -19.50 25.55 32.75
CA PRO A 450 -19.36 25.00 34.10
C PRO A 450 -20.71 24.69 34.77
N TYR A 451 -21.14 23.42 34.82
CA TYR A 451 -22.20 23.02 35.75
C TYR A 451 -22.01 21.67 36.45
N LEU A 452 -22.31 21.71 37.77
CA LEU A 452 -22.56 20.60 38.70
C LEU A 452 -21.35 19.78 39.15
N ASN A 453 -20.67 20.32 40.17
CA ASN A 453 -19.83 19.56 41.08
C ASN A 453 -20.42 19.60 42.51
N LYS A 454 -20.40 18.45 43.21
CA LYS A 454 -20.94 18.08 44.55
C LYS A 454 -22.21 17.20 44.49
N MET A 455 -22.26 16.04 45.15
CA MET A 455 -21.73 15.77 46.51
C MET A 455 -21.26 14.32 46.71
N ASP A 456 -20.24 14.15 47.57
CA ASP A 456 -19.69 12.85 47.97
C ASP A 456 -20.64 11.98 48.80
N ILE A 457 -20.40 10.67 48.74
CA ILE A 457 -21.00 9.67 49.62
C ILE A 457 -20.40 9.82 51.02
N ALA A 458 -21.20 10.24 52.00
CA ALA A 458 -20.86 10.15 53.41
C ALA A 458 -22.06 9.66 54.23
N SER A 459 -21.91 8.51 54.88
CA SER A 459 -22.92 7.88 55.71
C SER A 459 -23.09 8.59 57.06
N LYS A 460 -24.34 8.77 57.50
CA LYS A 460 -24.70 8.82 58.93
C LYS A 460 -26.17 8.52 59.18
N SER A 461 -26.43 7.77 60.24
CA SER A 461 -27.74 7.34 60.73
C SER A 461 -28.39 8.43 61.61
N ALA A 462 -29.72 8.60 61.52
CA ALA A 462 -30.63 8.54 62.68
C ALA A 462 -32.12 8.79 62.31
N ALA A 463 -32.98 7.87 62.79
CA ALA A 463 -34.35 8.03 63.32
C ALA A 463 -35.42 8.95 62.66
N ASP A 464 -36.57 8.33 62.41
CA ASP A 464 -37.96 8.79 62.62
C ASP A 464 -38.39 10.25 62.35
N VAL A 465 -39.43 10.42 61.53
CA VAL A 465 -40.83 10.62 61.98
C VAL A 465 -41.78 10.83 60.77
N GLY A 466 -42.92 10.13 60.78
CA GLY A 466 -44.22 10.78 60.49
C GLY A 466 -44.75 10.87 59.04
N MET A 467 -45.59 9.89 58.68
CA MET A 467 -46.92 10.06 58.05
C MET A 467 -47.13 11.03 56.86
N ALA A 468 -47.52 10.47 55.70
CA ALA A 468 -48.82 10.78 55.06
C ALA A 468 -49.16 9.81 53.91
N ALA A 469 -50.18 8.96 54.08
CA ALA A 469 -50.91 8.31 52.98
C ALA A 469 -52.32 7.89 53.43
N GLY A 470 -53.33 8.70 53.08
CA GLY A 470 -54.72 8.49 53.47
C GLY A 470 -55.64 8.10 52.32
N HIS A 471 -55.99 6.81 52.26
CA HIS A 471 -57.33 6.27 51.95
C HIS A 471 -58.20 6.84 50.80
N LYS A 472 -58.38 6.04 49.74
CA LYS A 472 -59.65 5.41 49.24
C LYS A 472 -59.47 5.06 47.74
N ALA A 473 -59.67 3.84 47.21
CA ALA A 473 -60.36 2.60 47.62
C ALA A 473 -61.90 2.57 47.44
N SER A 474 -62.33 1.97 46.31
CA SER A 474 -63.52 1.11 46.12
C SER A 474 -63.43 0.52 44.69
N GLU A 475 -63.13 -0.75 44.41
CA GLU A 475 -63.75 -2.06 44.74
C GLU A 475 -64.85 -2.55 43.78
N GLY A 476 -64.81 -3.87 43.47
CA GLY A 476 -65.69 -4.61 42.55
C GLY A 476 -64.93 -5.31 41.40
N LYS A 477 -64.24 -6.45 41.56
CA LYS A 477 -64.74 -7.86 41.70
C LYS A 477 -65.86 -8.22 40.68
N ALA A 478 -65.86 -9.36 39.96
CA ALA A 478 -64.92 -10.47 39.69
C ALA A 478 -65.46 -11.25 38.43
N GLU A 479 -64.97 -12.38 37.90
CA GLU A 479 -63.90 -13.36 38.21
C GLU A 479 -63.52 -14.14 36.91
N LYS A 480 -62.32 -14.74 36.83
CA LYS A 480 -61.84 -15.74 35.81
C LYS A 480 -61.73 -15.25 34.33
N ASP A 481 -60.88 -15.82 33.48
CA ASP A 481 -60.08 -17.06 33.58
C ASP A 481 -58.67 -16.92 32.94
N ARG A 482 -57.84 -17.97 33.04
CA ARG A 482 -56.43 -18.02 32.60
C ARG A 482 -56.21 -17.84 31.07
N SER A 483 -55.22 -17.03 30.67
CA SER A 483 -54.25 -17.43 29.62
C SER A 483 -52.92 -16.61 29.65
N ASP A 484 -51.86 -17.23 29.12
CA ASP A 484 -50.68 -16.66 28.45
C ASP A 484 -49.81 -15.55 29.11
N LYS A 485 -48.69 -15.97 29.73
CA LYS A 485 -47.32 -15.88 29.13
C LYS A 485 -46.18 -16.33 30.08
N ASP A 486 -45.01 -16.55 29.48
CA ASP A 486 -43.66 -16.71 30.05
C ASP A 486 -43.20 -18.10 30.54
N SER A 487 -42.75 -18.92 29.57
CA SER A 487 -41.70 -19.93 29.78
C SER A 487 -40.93 -20.25 28.49
N ALA A 488 -39.76 -19.64 28.29
CA ALA A 488 -38.85 -19.97 27.18
C ALA A 488 -37.36 -19.67 27.48
N VAL A 489 -36.85 -20.13 28.62
CA VAL A 489 -35.39 -20.26 28.85
C VAL A 489 -35.08 -21.71 29.21
N GLN A 490 -35.02 -22.59 28.20
CA GLN A 490 -34.18 -23.80 28.12
C GLN A 490 -34.52 -24.66 26.90
N SER A 491 -33.68 -24.60 25.86
CA SER A 491 -33.38 -25.70 24.92
C SER A 491 -32.44 -25.21 23.80
N ARG A 492 -31.15 -25.08 24.13
CA ARG A 492 -30.09 -25.11 23.09
C ARG A 492 -29.80 -26.58 22.75
N ASN A 493 -29.36 -26.83 21.51
CA ASN A 493 -28.66 -28.04 21.03
C ASN A 493 -29.45 -29.26 20.49
N ILE A 494 -30.60 -29.11 19.82
CA ILE A 494 -31.16 -30.20 18.95
C ILE A 494 -31.73 -29.67 17.62
N SER A 495 -30.93 -28.95 16.81
CA SER A 495 -31.36 -28.56 15.44
C SER A 495 -30.27 -28.45 14.37
N LEU A 496 -28.99 -28.70 14.69
CA LEU A 496 -27.92 -28.63 13.67
C LEU A 496 -27.64 -29.98 12.97
N VAL A 497 -27.99 -31.11 13.59
CA VAL A 497 -27.69 -32.46 13.08
C VAL A 497 -28.74 -32.99 12.09
N MET A 498 -29.96 -32.44 12.11
CA MET A 498 -31.04 -32.83 11.17
C MET A 498 -31.03 -32.03 9.86
N LEU A 499 -30.32 -30.90 9.79
CA LEU A 499 -30.27 -30.05 8.59
C LEU A 499 -29.15 -30.45 7.61
N THR A 500 -28.06 -31.02 8.10
CA THR A 500 -26.94 -31.48 7.27
C THR A 500 -27.26 -32.77 6.51
N THR A 501 -28.03 -33.68 7.12
CA THR A 501 -28.43 -34.95 6.50
C THR A 501 -29.40 -34.76 5.33
N VAL A 502 -30.38 -33.86 5.44
CA VAL A 502 -31.38 -33.60 4.36
C VAL A 502 -30.74 -32.95 3.12
N LEU A 503 -29.75 -32.07 3.31
CA LEU A 503 -29.05 -31.40 2.20
C LEU A 503 -28.17 -32.37 1.39
N LEU A 504 -27.47 -33.29 2.05
CA LEU A 504 -26.60 -34.27 1.37
C LEU A 504 -27.39 -35.25 0.50
N THR A 505 -28.57 -35.71 0.94
CA THR A 505 -29.41 -36.63 0.14
C THR A 505 -29.96 -35.96 -1.12
N HIS A 506 -30.28 -34.66 -1.06
CA HIS A 506 -30.77 -33.93 -2.22
C HIS A 506 -29.69 -33.67 -3.28
N VAL A 507 -28.45 -33.37 -2.87
CA VAL A 507 -27.33 -33.17 -3.81
C VAL A 507 -26.92 -34.50 -4.47
N TYR A 508 -26.88 -35.59 -3.72
CA TYR A 508 -26.57 -36.93 -4.25
C TYR A 508 -27.61 -37.37 -5.31
N ASN A 509 -28.90 -37.24 -5.01
CA ASN A 509 -29.98 -37.58 -5.95
C ASN A 509 -30.07 -36.64 -7.17
N TRP A 510 -29.50 -35.43 -7.11
CA TRP A 510 -29.45 -34.51 -8.25
C TRP A 510 -28.30 -34.85 -9.21
N LEU A 511 -27.12 -35.21 -8.68
CA LEU A 511 -25.98 -35.64 -9.49
C LEU A 511 -26.25 -36.98 -10.19
N HIS A 512 -26.88 -37.93 -9.49
CA HIS A 512 -27.10 -39.28 -10.03
C HIS A 512 -28.17 -39.37 -11.15
N ASN A 513 -29.04 -38.35 -11.27
CA ASN A 513 -30.11 -38.29 -12.27
C ASN A 513 -29.78 -37.43 -13.51
N ASN A 514 -28.65 -36.72 -13.53
CA ASN A 514 -28.29 -35.78 -14.62
C ASN A 514 -27.03 -36.16 -15.41
N MET A 515 -26.44 -37.33 -15.18
CA MET A 515 -25.38 -37.88 -16.03
C MET A 515 -25.92 -39.03 -16.89
N GLY A 516 -26.50 -38.66 -18.04
CA GLY A 516 -26.85 -39.60 -19.12
C GLY A 516 -25.89 -39.43 -20.31
N ASP A 517 -25.33 -40.55 -20.76
CA ASP A 517 -24.71 -40.80 -22.06
C ASP A 517 -23.66 -39.81 -22.62
N PHE A 518 -22.39 -40.13 -22.38
CA PHE A 518 -21.32 -39.94 -23.37
C PHE A 518 -20.52 -41.23 -23.54
N ASN A 519 -20.91 -42.04 -24.52
CA ASN A 519 -20.10 -43.17 -25.00
C ASN A 519 -18.99 -42.66 -25.92
N LEU A 520 -17.77 -43.15 -25.73
CA LEU A 520 -16.65 -42.99 -26.65
C LEU A 520 -16.36 -44.32 -27.34
N SER A 521 -16.39 -44.30 -28.68
CA SER A 521 -15.86 -45.32 -29.59
C SER A 521 -14.97 -44.64 -30.62
#